data_AF-A0A376ZTZ0-F1
#
_entry.id   AF-A0A376ZTZ0-F1
#
_cell.length_a   1.000
_cell.length_b   1.000
_cell.length_c   1.000
_cell.angle_alpha   90.00
_cell.angle_beta   90.00
_cell.angle_gamma   90.00
#
_symmetry.space_group_name_H-M   'P 1'
#
loop_
_entity.id
_entity.type
_entity.pdbx_description
1 polymer ?
#
loop_
_entity_poly.entity_id
_entity_poly.type
_entity_poly.pdbx_seq_one_letter_code
_entity_poly.pdbx_strand_id
1 'polypeptide(L)'
;MTPDSTTDQLQNKTLWSSYTEIIDVKQGYPNTALVGVQVDSEQFGSQQVSRNYHLRGRILQVPSNYNPQTRQYSGIWDGTFKPAYSNNMAWCLWDMLTHPRYGMGKRLGAADVDKWALYVIGQYCDQSSAGWLWRHGAAHYL
;
A
#
# COMPACT_ATOMS: atom_id res chain seq x y z
N MET A 1 26.71 -10.87 -57.77
CA MET A 1 27.34 -10.88 -56.44
C MET A 1 28.35 -9.74 -56.42
N THR A 2 28.05 -8.68 -55.68
CA THR A 2 28.91 -7.50 -55.59
C THR A 2 30.07 -7.81 -54.63
N PRO A 3 31.34 -7.42 -54.89
CA PRO A 3 32.45 -7.77 -54.02
C PRO A 3 32.46 -6.92 -52.74
N ASP A 4 32.79 -7.53 -51.60
CA ASP A 4 32.95 -6.84 -50.31
C ASP A 4 34.22 -5.98 -50.27
N SER A 5 34.12 -4.85 -49.55
CA SER A 5 35.16 -3.81 -49.48
C SER A 5 36.38 -4.25 -48.66
N THR A 6 37.59 -3.92 -49.13
CA THR A 6 38.88 -4.30 -48.53
C THR A 6 39.54 -3.20 -47.68
N THR A 7 38.77 -2.24 -47.18
CA THR A 7 39.28 -1.14 -46.34
C THR A 7 38.61 -1.14 -44.97
N ASP A 8 39.40 -1.21 -43.89
CA ASP A 8 38.94 -1.24 -42.48
C ASP A 8 38.15 0.01 -42.04
N GLN A 9 38.07 1.06 -42.87
CA GLN A 9 37.34 2.30 -42.55
C GLN A 9 35.82 2.20 -42.78
N LEU A 10 35.34 1.17 -43.50
CA LEU A 10 33.91 0.94 -43.72
C LEU A 10 33.47 -0.29 -42.94
N GLN A 11 33.37 -0.13 -41.62
CA GLN A 11 32.70 -1.09 -40.75
C GLN A 11 31.19 -0.76 -40.70
N ASN A 12 30.36 -1.59 -41.33
CA ASN A 12 28.91 -1.58 -41.08
C ASN A 12 28.66 -2.20 -39.70
N LYS A 13 28.82 -1.40 -38.63
CA LYS A 13 28.38 -1.77 -37.28
C LYS A 13 26.87 -1.59 -37.19
N THR A 14 26.12 -2.65 -37.50
CA THR A 14 24.71 -2.71 -37.14
C THR A 14 24.61 -2.86 -35.63
N LEU A 15 24.35 -1.75 -34.93
CA LEU A 15 24.11 -1.70 -33.50
C LEU A 15 22.61 -1.94 -33.25
N TRP A 16 22.29 -3.15 -32.78
CA TRP A 16 20.95 -3.49 -32.33
C TRP A 16 20.79 -3.00 -30.89
N SER A 17 19.95 -1.98 -30.66
CA SER A 17 19.85 -1.35 -29.33
C SER A 17 18.77 -1.99 -28.45
N SER A 18 17.64 -2.44 -29.00
CA SER A 18 16.63 -3.20 -28.26
C SER A 18 15.61 -3.88 -29.18
N TYR A 19 14.97 -4.92 -28.65
CA TYR A 19 13.80 -5.58 -29.22
C TYR A 19 12.71 -5.58 -28.15
N THR A 20 11.56 -4.96 -28.45
CA THR A 20 10.41 -4.93 -27.54
C THR A 20 9.32 -5.82 -28.12
N GLU A 21 9.07 -6.95 -27.47
CA GLU A 21 7.95 -7.84 -27.77
C GLU A 21 6.77 -7.48 -26.86
N ILE A 22 5.65 -7.07 -27.44
CA ILE A 22 4.41 -6.84 -26.69
C ILE A 22 3.58 -8.11 -26.77
N ILE A 23 3.58 -8.88 -25.69
CA ILE A 23 2.76 -10.08 -25.55
C ILE A 23 1.45 -9.66 -24.89
N ASP A 24 0.36 -9.64 -25.66
CA ASP A 24 -0.97 -9.30 -25.16
C ASP A 24 -1.61 -10.52 -24.46
N VAL A 25 -1.30 -10.69 -23.18
CA VAL A 25 -1.91 -11.74 -22.35
C VAL A 25 -3.08 -11.14 -21.59
N LYS A 26 -4.30 -11.65 -21.83
CA LYS A 26 -5.47 -11.34 -20.98
C LYS A 26 -5.31 -12.00 -19.61
N GLN A 27 -4.58 -11.35 -18.71
CA GLN A 27 -4.48 -11.78 -17.32
C GLN A 27 -5.60 -11.13 -16.50
N GLY A 28 -6.63 -11.92 -16.17
CA GLY A 28 -7.65 -11.52 -15.21
C GLY A 28 -7.08 -11.58 -13.80
N TYR A 29 -6.63 -10.45 -13.25
CA TYR A 29 -6.25 -10.33 -11.83
C TYR A 29 -7.31 -9.55 -11.05
N PRO A 30 -8.48 -10.15 -10.76
CA PRO A 30 -9.54 -9.45 -10.05
C PRO A 30 -9.06 -9.06 -8.66
N ASN A 31 -9.22 -7.78 -8.30
CA ASN A 31 -8.81 -7.18 -7.01
C ASN A 31 -7.30 -6.94 -6.86
N THR A 32 -6.57 -6.85 -7.98
CA THR A 32 -5.18 -6.40 -8.03
C THR A 32 -5.12 -4.99 -8.63
N ALA A 33 -4.33 -4.11 -8.03
CA ALA A 33 -3.97 -2.83 -8.64
C ALA A 33 -2.70 -3.00 -9.46
N LEU A 34 -2.72 -2.58 -10.73
CA LEU A 34 -1.57 -2.57 -11.62
C LEU A 34 -1.16 -1.13 -11.90
N VAL A 35 0.13 -0.83 -11.76
CA VAL A 35 0.70 0.46 -12.14
C VAL A 35 1.80 0.22 -13.15
N GLY A 36 1.60 0.71 -14.38
CA GLY A 36 2.61 0.73 -15.42
C GLY A 36 3.24 2.11 -15.53
N VAL A 37 4.55 2.18 -15.71
CA VAL A 37 5.26 3.42 -16.05
C VAL A 37 6.05 3.20 -17.32
N GLN A 38 5.70 3.94 -18.37
CA GLN A 38 6.49 4.00 -19.60
C GLN A 38 7.46 5.17 -19.50
N VAL A 39 8.75 4.89 -19.71
CA VAL A 39 9.81 5.90 -19.79
C VAL A 39 10.63 5.67 -21.03
N ASP A 40 11.08 6.76 -21.63
CA ASP A 40 12.02 6.71 -22.74
C ASP A 40 13.42 6.41 -22.22
N SER A 41 14.05 5.37 -22.74
CA SER A 41 15.41 4.95 -22.37
C SER A 41 16.46 6.02 -22.66
N GLU A 42 16.23 6.90 -23.64
CA GLU A 42 17.18 7.96 -24.00
C GLU A 42 17.36 9.00 -22.90
N GLN A 43 16.33 9.21 -22.05
CA GLN A 43 16.37 10.18 -20.96
C GLN A 43 17.05 9.67 -19.68
N PHE A 44 17.28 8.35 -19.54
CA PHE A 44 17.77 7.73 -18.30
C PHE A 44 19.07 6.93 -18.46
N GLY A 45 19.59 6.77 -19.68
CA GLY A 45 20.75 5.91 -19.95
C GLY A 45 20.52 4.47 -19.47
N SER A 46 21.58 3.76 -19.09
CA SER A 46 21.51 2.38 -18.58
C SER A 46 20.96 2.25 -17.14
N GLN A 47 20.50 3.34 -16.51
CA GLN A 47 20.06 3.31 -15.12
C GLN A 47 18.57 3.00 -14.98
N GLN A 48 18.25 2.01 -14.16
CA GLN A 48 16.88 1.70 -13.77
C GLN A 48 16.26 2.87 -13.01
N VAL A 49 15.07 3.30 -13.43
CA VAL A 49 14.43 4.43 -12.77
C VAL A 49 13.84 4.01 -11.42
N SER A 50 14.25 4.68 -10.35
CA SER A 50 13.68 4.47 -9.02
C SER A 50 12.24 4.99 -8.95
N ARG A 51 11.36 4.27 -8.25
CA ARG A 51 9.94 4.60 -8.07
C ARG A 51 9.58 4.50 -6.60
N ASN A 52 8.90 5.52 -6.08
CA ASN A 52 8.31 5.50 -4.74
C ASN A 52 6.81 5.76 -4.88
N TYR A 53 5.99 4.94 -4.24
CA TYR A 53 4.54 5.08 -4.24
C TYR A 53 4.04 5.27 -2.81
N HIS A 54 3.26 6.34 -2.58
CA HIS A 54 2.51 6.50 -1.35
C HIS A 54 1.06 6.09 -1.60
N LEU A 55 0.71 4.88 -1.18
CA LEU A 55 -0.60 4.29 -1.42
C LEU A 55 -1.31 4.11 -0.08
N ARG A 56 -2.53 4.63 0.00
CA ARG A 56 -3.46 4.19 1.03
C ARG A 56 -3.98 2.82 0.60
N GLY A 57 -3.89 1.85 1.50
CA GLY A 57 -4.36 0.50 1.27
C GLY A 57 -5.88 0.43 1.18
N ARG A 58 -6.43 -0.67 1.69
CA ARG A 58 -7.85 -0.97 1.59
C ARG A 58 -8.73 -0.07 2.48
N ILE A 59 -9.96 0.18 2.03
CA ILE A 59 -11.04 0.75 2.85
C ILE A 59 -11.58 -0.34 3.81
N LEU A 60 -11.51 -0.06 5.11
CA LEU A 60 -11.93 -0.93 6.20
C LEU A 60 -13.30 -0.49 6.73
N GLN A 61 -13.95 -1.34 7.54
CA GLN A 61 -15.06 -0.90 8.39
C GLN A 61 -14.48 -0.37 9.71
N VAL A 62 -14.77 0.90 10.02
CA VAL A 62 -14.35 1.56 11.27
C VAL A 62 -15.57 2.10 12.02
N PRO A 63 -15.50 2.36 13.35
CA PRO A 63 -16.63 2.93 14.08
C PRO A 63 -17.16 4.21 13.46
N SER A 64 -18.48 4.37 13.47
CA SER A 64 -19.18 5.55 12.95
C SER A 64 -18.63 6.86 13.53
N ASN A 65 -18.26 6.85 14.81
CA ASN A 65 -17.72 7.99 15.55
C ASN A 65 -16.19 8.17 15.44
N TYR A 66 -15.49 7.33 14.68
CA TYR A 66 -14.04 7.40 14.53
C TYR A 66 -13.61 8.27 13.34
N ASN A 67 -12.63 9.16 13.54
CA ASN A 67 -11.97 9.90 12.47
C ASN A 67 -10.58 9.28 12.20
N PRO A 68 -10.37 8.61 11.04
CA PRO A 68 -9.12 7.93 10.75
C PRO A 68 -7.95 8.87 10.40
N GLN A 69 -8.22 10.13 10.05
CA GLN A 69 -7.15 11.10 9.78
C GLN A 69 -6.56 11.64 11.08
N THR A 70 -7.43 12.03 12.02
CA THR A 70 -7.01 12.59 13.31
C THR A 70 -6.83 11.53 14.39
N ARG A 71 -7.25 10.29 14.13
CA ARG A 71 -7.26 9.16 15.08
C ARG A 71 -8.04 9.45 16.35
N GLN A 72 -9.16 10.15 16.23
CA GLN A 72 -10.00 10.56 17.36
C GLN A 72 -11.38 9.94 17.29
N TYR A 73 -11.98 9.72 18.46
CA TYR A 73 -13.34 9.21 18.63
C TYR A 73 -14.20 10.32 19.23
N SER A 74 -15.31 10.66 18.58
CA SER A 74 -16.17 11.78 19.01
C SER A 74 -17.54 11.31 19.47
N GLY A 75 -17.88 11.53 20.75
CA GLY A 75 -19.16 11.09 21.31
C GLY A 75 -19.23 9.58 21.55
N ILE A 76 -20.41 9.12 21.99
CA ILE A 76 -20.65 7.71 22.31
C ILE A 76 -20.84 6.93 21.01
N TRP A 77 -20.14 5.80 20.90
CA TRP A 77 -20.32 4.91 19.77
C TRP A 77 -21.60 4.09 19.92
N ASP A 78 -22.41 4.04 18.85
CA ASP A 78 -23.68 3.31 18.78
C ASP A 78 -23.53 1.85 18.31
N GLY A 79 -22.30 1.42 18.06
CA GLY A 79 -22.00 0.08 17.56
C GLY A 79 -22.08 -0.07 16.04
N THR A 80 -22.31 1.02 15.29
CA THR A 80 -22.38 1.00 13.82
C THR A 80 -21.02 1.29 13.17
N PHE A 81 -20.82 0.81 11.95
CA PHE A 81 -19.58 0.98 11.21
C PHE A 81 -19.78 1.82 9.95
N LYS A 82 -18.70 2.49 9.52
CA LYS A 82 -18.61 3.21 8.26
C LYS A 82 -17.36 2.77 7.48
N PRO A 83 -17.40 2.80 6.14
CA PRO A 83 -16.23 2.53 5.32
C PRO A 83 -15.21 3.67 5.40
N ALA A 84 -13.99 3.40 5.83
CA ALA A 84 -12.87 4.33 5.75
C ALA A 84 -11.50 3.62 5.75
N TYR A 85 -10.48 4.25 5.17
CA TYR A 85 -9.09 3.80 5.36
C TYR A 85 -8.62 4.10 6.79
N SER A 86 -8.01 3.12 7.45
CA SER A 86 -7.27 3.30 8.71
C SER A 86 -6.06 2.36 8.73
N ASN A 87 -5.05 2.70 9.52
CA ASN A 87 -3.92 1.84 9.84
C ASN A 87 -3.88 1.48 11.34
N ASN A 88 -4.97 1.73 12.07
CA ASN A 88 -5.13 1.22 13.42
C ASN A 88 -5.30 -0.30 13.39
N MET A 89 -4.46 -1.01 14.13
CA MET A 89 -4.38 -2.46 14.11
C MET A 89 -5.69 -3.15 14.55
N ALA A 90 -6.47 -2.52 15.44
CA ALA A 90 -7.77 -3.05 15.83
C ALA A 90 -8.72 -3.14 14.63
N TRP A 91 -8.82 -2.08 13.83
CA TRP A 91 -9.71 -2.06 12.66
C TRP A 91 -9.19 -2.93 11.51
N CYS A 92 -7.87 -3.05 11.36
CA CYS A 92 -7.28 -4.05 10.47
C CYS A 92 -7.64 -5.48 10.90
N LEU A 93 -7.58 -5.78 12.21
CA LEU A 93 -7.94 -7.09 12.75
C LEU A 93 -9.43 -7.39 12.55
N TRP A 94 -10.31 -6.41 12.80
CA TRP A 94 -11.75 -6.55 12.51
C TRP A 94 -12.00 -6.94 11.07
N ASP A 95 -11.35 -6.27 10.12
CA ASP A 95 -11.47 -6.57 8.69
C ASP A 95 -10.93 -7.97 8.38
N MET A 96 -9.77 -8.37 8.92
CA MET A 96 -9.23 -9.72 8.74
C MET A 96 -10.12 -10.82 9.35
N LEU A 97 -10.82 -10.57 10.44
CA LEU A 97 -11.69 -11.57 11.05
C LEU A 97 -13.02 -11.70 10.32
N THR A 98 -13.60 -10.58 9.88
CA THR A 98 -14.96 -10.55 9.33
C THR A 98 -15.02 -10.65 7.81
N HIS A 99 -13.92 -10.41 7.08
CA HIS A 99 -13.98 -10.35 5.63
C HIS A 99 -14.13 -11.76 5.00
N PRO A 100 -15.15 -12.00 4.15
CA PRO A 100 -15.45 -13.33 3.64
C PRO A 100 -14.43 -13.89 2.64
N ARG A 101 -13.63 -13.02 2.01
CA ARG A 101 -12.70 -13.41 0.94
C ARG A 101 -11.32 -13.89 1.41
N TYR A 102 -10.65 -13.08 2.22
CA TYR A 102 -9.26 -13.31 2.66
C TYR A 102 -9.14 -13.43 4.18
N GLY A 103 -10.25 -13.23 4.88
CA GLY A 103 -10.32 -13.29 6.32
C GLY A 103 -11.01 -14.56 6.80
N MET A 104 -11.37 -14.55 8.08
CA MET A 104 -12.13 -15.63 8.71
C MET A 104 -13.64 -15.47 8.51
N GLY A 105 -14.12 -14.53 7.69
CA GLY A 105 -15.53 -14.16 7.54
C GLY A 105 -16.48 -15.28 7.06
N LYS A 106 -15.94 -16.37 6.53
CA LYS A 106 -16.73 -17.59 6.19
C LYS A 106 -16.97 -18.52 7.39
N ARG A 107 -16.19 -18.35 8.46
CA ARG A 107 -16.20 -19.20 9.66
C ARG A 107 -16.58 -18.42 10.92
N LEU A 108 -16.27 -17.13 10.96
CA LEU A 108 -16.60 -16.19 12.02
C LEU A 108 -17.45 -15.07 11.42
N GLY A 109 -18.66 -14.91 11.96
CA GLY A 109 -19.49 -13.76 11.69
C GLY A 109 -19.06 -12.55 12.52
N ALA A 110 -19.55 -11.36 12.16
CA ALA A 110 -19.37 -10.16 12.97
C ALA A 110 -19.95 -10.31 14.39
N ALA A 111 -20.85 -11.28 14.62
CA ALA A 111 -21.40 -11.61 15.92
C ALA A 111 -20.44 -12.42 16.81
N ASP A 112 -19.46 -13.11 16.23
CA ASP A 112 -18.48 -13.93 16.96
C ASP A 112 -17.27 -13.11 17.43
N VAL A 113 -17.16 -11.86 16.99
CA VAL A 113 -16.08 -10.93 17.35
C VAL A 113 -16.63 -9.86 18.29
N ASP A 114 -16.07 -9.76 19.49
CA ASP A 114 -16.45 -8.72 20.45
C ASP A 114 -15.97 -7.34 19.97
N LYS A 115 -16.84 -6.66 19.24
CA LYS A 115 -16.61 -5.31 18.73
C LYS A 115 -16.43 -4.27 19.83
N TRP A 116 -16.98 -4.50 21.03
CA TRP A 116 -16.87 -3.56 22.15
C TRP A 116 -15.49 -3.63 22.79
N ALA A 117 -14.98 -4.84 23.03
CA ALA A 117 -13.59 -5.04 23.46
C ALA A 117 -12.61 -4.49 22.43
N LEU A 118 -12.86 -4.76 21.14
CA LEU A 118 -12.02 -4.27 20.06
C LEU A 118 -12.02 -2.74 19.95
N TYR A 119 -13.14 -2.09 20.26
CA TYR A 119 -13.24 -0.63 20.32
C TYR A 119 -12.35 -0.03 21.41
N VAL A 120 -12.30 -0.63 22.60
CA VAL A 120 -11.39 -0.21 23.69
C VAL A 120 -9.93 -0.36 23.27
N ILE A 121 -9.57 -1.48 22.62
CA ILE A 121 -8.23 -1.69 22.08
C ILE A 121 -7.91 -0.65 20.99
N GLY A 122 -8.86 -0.37 20.10
CA GLY A 122 -8.72 0.64 19.06
C GLY A 122 -8.42 2.03 19.62
N GLN A 123 -9.09 2.42 20.71
CA GLN A 123 -8.79 3.67 21.40
C GLN A 123 -7.37 3.69 21.98
N TYR A 124 -6.90 2.57 22.54
CA TYR A 124 -5.53 2.45 23.05
C TYR A 124 -4.48 2.57 21.94
N CYS A 125 -4.69 1.92 20.79
CA CYS A 125 -3.79 2.01 19.63
C CYS A 125 -3.65 3.44 19.06
N ASP A 126 -4.65 4.31 19.29
CA ASP A 126 -4.66 5.69 18.82
C ASP A 126 -4.17 6.70 19.86
N GLN A 127 -3.82 6.27 21.08
CA GLN A 127 -3.24 7.17 22.09
C GLN A 127 -1.88 7.68 21.64
N SER A 128 -1.71 9.00 21.66
CA SER A 128 -0.42 9.63 21.34
C SER A 128 0.62 9.29 22.41
N SER A 129 1.72 8.66 21.99
CA SER A 129 2.90 8.41 22.83
C SER A 129 3.67 9.69 23.20
N ALA A 130 3.28 10.85 22.66
CA ALA A 130 3.89 12.13 23.00
C ALA A 130 3.87 12.40 24.52
N GLY A 131 2.85 11.96 25.24
CA GLY A 131 2.80 12.09 26.71
C GLY A 131 3.86 11.25 27.46
N TRP A 132 4.36 10.17 26.85
CA TRP A 132 5.37 9.30 27.44
C TRP A 132 6.80 9.84 27.28
N LEU A 133 7.11 10.42 26.11
CA LEU A 133 8.42 11.03 25.86
C LEU A 133 8.63 12.32 26.66
N TRP A 134 7.57 13.10 26.91
CA TRP A 134 7.67 14.31 27.74
C TRP A 134 7.69 14.05 29.25
N ARG A 135 7.13 12.93 29.73
CA ARG A 135 7.10 12.59 31.16
C ARG A 135 8.39 11.96 31.70
N HIS A 136 9.27 11.47 30.82
CA HIS A 136 10.51 10.79 31.22
C HIS A 136 11.80 11.40 30.64
N GLY A 137 11.74 12.55 29.97
CA GLY A 137 12.86 13.08 29.18
C GLY A 137 13.26 14.55 29.39
N ALA A 138 12.79 15.24 30.45
CA ALA A 138 13.05 16.67 30.64
C ALA A 138 13.62 17.04 32.02
N ALA A 139 14.48 16.19 32.58
CA ALA A 139 15.42 16.60 33.61
C ALA A 139 16.76 16.01 33.19
N HIS A 140 17.75 16.86 32.89
CA HIS A 140 19.19 16.59 32.70
C HIS A 140 19.76 17.41 31.54
N TYR A 141 19.59 18.74 31.56
CA TYR A 141 20.56 19.69 30.96
C TYR A 141 20.41 21.05 31.67
N LEU A 142 21.11 21.19 32.80
CA LEU A 142 21.75 22.42 33.28
C LEU A 142 23.14 22.02 33.78
#